data_AF-A0A1F5EJZ9-F1
#
_entry.id   AF-A0A1F5EJZ9-F1
#
_cell.length_a   1.000
_cell.length_b   1.000
_cell.length_c   1.000
_cell.angle_alpha   90.00
_cell.angle_beta   90.00
_cell.angle_gamma   90.00
#
_symmetry.space_group_name_H-M   'P 1'
#
loop_
_entity.id
_entity.type
_entity.pdbx_description
1 polymer ?
#
loop_
_entity_poly.entity_id
_entity_poly.type
_entity_poly.pdbx_seq_one_letter_code
_entity_poly.pdbx_strand_id
1 'polypeptide(L)'
;MNIIVRAFFIAVTFVGWAVMSKYCRQNFAWSASIVFFFTAVPVLILSRATLLSIPVPDIKSFLILSVAGALNGFGVYFYSQTLERAGNQSGAFIVTVSVVMVMVAPLLAYFVNGEVINLKQTAGLVCAISAVYLLS
;
A
#
# COMPACT_ATOMS: atom_id res chain seq x y z
N MET A 1 -16.23 -11.22 9.48
CA MET A 1 -16.32 -9.84 8.93
C MET A 1 -16.19 -9.92 7.42
N ASN A 2 -17.10 -9.29 6.67
CA ASN A 2 -17.14 -9.31 5.20
C ASN A 2 -15.86 -8.71 4.60
N ILE A 3 -15.35 -9.28 3.50
CA ILE A 3 -14.13 -8.84 2.79
C ILE A 3 -14.22 -7.36 2.37
N ILE A 4 -15.42 -6.90 2.00
CA ILE A 4 -15.69 -5.52 1.58
C ILE A 4 -15.45 -4.54 2.73
N VAL A 5 -15.91 -4.88 3.93
CA VAL A 5 -15.74 -4.03 5.12
C VAL A 5 -14.26 -3.91 5.49
N ARG A 6 -13.50 -5.00 5.36
CA ARG A 6 -12.03 -4.99 5.57
C ARG A 6 -11.32 -4.13 4.53
N ALA A 7 -11.65 -4.29 3.25
CA ALA A 7 -11.08 -3.51 2.17
C ALA A 7 -11.36 -2.01 2.34
N PHE A 8 -12.59 -1.65 2.72
CA PHE A 8 -12.96 -0.28 3.03
C PHE A 8 -12.11 0.30 4.18
N PHE A 9 -11.99 -0.44 5.29
CA PHE A 9 -11.17 0.00 6.41
C PHE A 9 -9.70 0.22 6.01
N ILE A 10 -9.11 -0.71 5.25
CA ILE A 10 -7.74 -0.60 4.75
C ILE A 10 -7.58 0.63 3.84
N ALA A 11 -8.53 0.88 2.95
CA ALA A 11 -8.49 2.05 2.08
C ALA A 11 -8.56 3.35 2.88
N VAL A 12 -9.45 3.44 3.88
CA VAL A 12 -9.57 4.60 4.76
C VAL A 12 -8.28 4.83 5.56
N THR A 13 -7.65 3.79 6.10
CA THR A 13 -6.39 3.97 6.84
C THR A 13 -5.25 4.39 5.92
N PHE A 14 -5.15 3.82 4.72
CA PHE A 14 -4.12 4.15 3.75
C PHE A 14 -4.23 5.58 3.20
N VAL A 15 -5.44 6.06 2.94
CA VAL A 15 -5.67 7.45 2.50
C VAL A 15 -5.63 8.42 3.68
N GLY A 16 -6.15 8.00 4.83
CA GLY A 16 -6.36 8.84 6.00
C GLY A 16 -5.07 9.44 6.55
N TRP A 17 -4.00 8.65 6.66
CA TRP A 17 -2.74 9.18 7.21
C TRP A 17 -2.11 10.26 6.31
N ALA A 18 -2.24 10.15 4.98
CA ALA A 18 -1.75 11.14 4.02
C ALA A 18 -2.49 12.47 4.20
N VAL A 19 -3.83 12.42 4.29
CA VAL A 19 -4.68 13.60 4.50
C VAL A 19 -4.40 14.24 5.86
N MET A 20 -4.31 13.44 6.92
CA MET A 20 -4.03 13.93 8.28
C MET A 20 -2.63 14.54 8.40
N SER A 21 -1.63 13.95 7.73
CA SER A 21 -0.27 14.50 7.72
C SER A 21 -0.22 15.90 7.12
N LYS A 22 -0.95 16.13 6.02
CA LYS A 22 -1.10 17.45 5.41
C LYS A 22 -1.81 18.43 6.33
N TYR A 23 -2.88 18.00 7.01
CA TYR A 23 -3.61 18.81 7.98
C TYR A 23 -2.70 19.29 9.12
N CYS A 24 -1.82 18.42 9.63
CA CYS A 24 -0.88 18.74 10.70
C CYS A 24 0.32 19.60 10.27
N ARG A 25 0.48 19.89 8.97
CA ARG A 25 1.59 20.67 8.39
C ARG A 25 2.99 20.19 8.83
N GLN A 26 3.13 18.90 9.10
CA GLN A 26 4.40 18.33 9.52
C GLN A 26 5.25 17.98 8.30
N ASN A 27 6.57 17.92 8.51
CA ASN A 27 7.48 17.39 7.50
C ASN A 27 7.13 15.93 7.20
N PHE A 28 7.12 15.58 5.91
CA PHE A 28 6.73 14.25 5.45
C PHE A 28 7.57 13.11 6.06
N ALA A 29 8.85 13.34 6.35
CA ALA A 29 9.71 12.33 6.96
C ALA A 29 9.27 12.00 8.39
N TRP A 30 8.83 13.01 9.16
CA TRP A 30 8.24 12.80 10.48
C TRP A 30 6.93 12.03 10.41
N SER A 31 6.02 12.46 9.52
CA SER A 31 4.74 11.79 9.29
C SER A 31 4.91 10.32 8.92
N ALA A 32 5.76 10.02 7.93
CA ALA A 32 6.04 8.65 7.53
C ALA A 32 6.62 7.83 8.68
N SER A 33 7.64 8.36 9.38
CA SER A 33 8.31 7.66 10.48
C SER A 33 7.33 7.31 11.62
N ILE A 34 6.49 8.26 12.03
CA ILE A 34 5.49 8.07 13.08
C ILE A 34 4.46 7.04 12.63
N VAL A 35 3.88 7.19 11.44
CA VAL A 35 2.86 6.25 10.92
C VAL A 35 3.40 4.84 10.85
N PHE A 36 4.64 4.64 10.38
CA PHE A 36 5.25 3.32 10.30
C PHE A 36 5.52 2.71 11.67
N PHE A 37 6.10 3.48 12.58
CA PHE A 37 6.37 3.01 13.94
C PHE A 37 5.08 2.54 14.61
N PHE A 38 4.02 3.35 14.54
CA PHE A 38 2.72 3.02 15.12
C PHE A 38 1.91 1.99 14.32
N THR A 39 2.30 1.67 13.08
CA THR A 39 1.70 0.56 12.31
C THR A 39 2.33 -0.78 12.69
N ALA A 40 3.65 -0.81 12.93
CA ALA A 40 4.35 -2.04 13.30
C ALA A 40 3.89 -2.60 14.65
N VAL A 41 3.71 -1.72 15.65
CA VAL A 41 3.30 -2.11 17.02
C VAL A 41 2.00 -2.92 17.06
N PRO A 42 0.85 -2.46 16.52
CA PRO A 42 -0.39 -3.22 16.56
C PRO A 42 -0.31 -4.51 15.75
N VAL A 43 0.43 -4.55 14.64
CA VAL A 43 0.63 -5.79 13.86
C VAL A 43 1.34 -6.84 14.72
N LEU A 44 2.40 -6.46 15.44
CA LEU A 44 3.11 -7.36 16.34
C LEU A 44 2.24 -7.82 17.51
N ILE A 45 1.51 -6.90 18.14
CA ILE A 45 0.62 -7.21 19.27
C ILE A 45 -0.49 -8.18 18.85
N LEU A 46 -1.16 -7.90 17.74
CA LEU A 46 -2.29 -8.71 17.26
C LEU A 46 -1.83 -10.05 16.68
N SER A 47 -0.64 -10.11 16.11
CA SER A 47 -0.09 -11.35 15.52
C SER A 47 0.67 -12.20 16.52
N ARG A 48 0.89 -11.75 17.76
CA ARG A 48 1.76 -12.44 18.74
C ARG A 48 1.42 -13.92 18.94
N ALA A 49 0.15 -14.26 19.06
CA ALA A 49 -0.28 -15.63 19.33
C ALA A 49 0.06 -16.54 18.14
N THR A 50 -0.16 -16.04 16.92
CA THR A 50 0.17 -16.73 15.67
C THR A 50 1.68 -16.84 15.48
N LEU A 51 2.43 -15.76 15.74
CA LEU A 51 3.89 -15.76 15.61
C LEU A 51 4.57 -16.74 16.56
N LEU A 52 3.98 -16.98 17.74
CA LEU A 52 4.47 -17.96 18.70
C LEU A 52 4.08 -19.40 18.37
N SER A 53 3.07 -19.61 17.51
CA SER A 53 2.58 -20.95 17.15
C SER A 53 3.10 -21.48 15.82
N ILE A 54 3.73 -20.64 15.00
CA ILE A 54 4.28 -21.02 13.69
C ILE A 54 5.81 -21.10 13.71
N PRO A 55 6.43 -21.95 12.87
CA PRO A 55 7.88 -21.98 12.72
C PRO A 55 8.43 -20.62 12.25
N VAL A 56 9.64 -20.28 12.72
CA VAL A 56 10.38 -19.13 12.22
C VAL A 56 10.63 -19.31 10.72
N PRO A 57 10.44 -18.27 9.88
CA PRO A 57 10.71 -18.36 8.45
C PRO A 57 12.18 -18.73 8.20
N ASP A 58 12.42 -19.52 7.16
CA ASP A 58 13.78 -19.83 6.72
C ASP A 58 14.50 -18.56 6.24
N ILE A 59 15.83 -18.60 6.19
CA ILE A 59 16.66 -17.43 5.86
C ILE A 59 16.32 -16.83 4.49
N LYS A 60 15.95 -17.65 3.51
CA LYS A 60 15.61 -17.16 2.17
C LYS A 60 14.28 -16.39 2.22
N SER A 61 13.26 -16.96 2.87
CA SER A 61 11.98 -16.28 3.09
C SER A 61 12.16 -14.98 3.87
N PHE A 62 12.99 -14.98 4.92
CA PHE A 62 13.30 -13.80 5.69
C PHE A 62 13.96 -12.70 4.85
N LEU A 63 14.94 -13.05 4.01
CA LEU A 63 15.61 -12.09 3.11
C LEU A 63 14.64 -11.52 2.06
N ILE A 64 13.79 -12.35 1.45
CA ILE A 64 12.78 -11.88 0.49
C ILE A 64 11.82 -10.89 1.14
N LEU A 65 11.30 -11.23 2.33
CA LEU A 65 10.39 -10.35 3.08
C LEU A 65 11.09 -9.07 3.53
N SER A 66 12.37 -9.13 3.90
CA SER A 66 13.17 -7.95 4.25
C SER A 66 13.33 -7.00 3.06
N VAL A 67 13.63 -7.55 1.88
CA VAL A 67 13.71 -6.77 0.64
C VAL A 67 12.34 -6.15 0.29
N ALA A 68 11.27 -6.93 0.38
CA ALA A 68 9.91 -6.41 0.16
C ALA A 68 9.56 -5.28 1.14
N GLY A 69 9.91 -5.43 2.42
CA GLY A 69 9.75 -4.39 3.44
C GLY A 69 10.55 -3.12 3.13
N ALA A 70 11.81 -3.27 2.71
CA ALA A 70 12.65 -2.14 2.30
C ALA A 70 12.08 -1.40 1.08
N LEU A 71 11.66 -2.14 0.04
CA LEU A 71 11.02 -1.56 -1.15
C LEU A 71 9.73 -0.81 -0.80
N ASN A 72 8.91 -1.36 0.09
CA ASN A 72 7.73 -0.68 0.59
C ASN A 72 8.08 0.61 1.35
N GLY A 73 9.13 0.57 2.18
CA GLY A 73 9.66 1.75 2.87
C GLY A 73 10.06 2.87 1.90
N PHE A 74 10.81 2.54 0.84
CA PHE A 74 11.15 3.50 -0.22
C PHE A 74 9.90 4.04 -0.93
N GLY A 75 8.96 3.17 -1.28
CA GLY A 75 7.71 3.56 -1.93
C GLY A 75 6.92 4.58 -1.11
N VAL A 76 6.77 4.34 0.20
CA VAL A 76 6.05 5.26 1.08
C VAL A 76 6.85 6.55 1.32
N TYR A 77 8.18 6.49 1.39
CA TYR A 77 9.01 7.70 1.44
C TYR A 77 8.74 8.61 0.24
N PHE A 78 8.83 8.08 -1.00
CA PHE A 78 8.55 8.87 -2.21
C PHE A 78 7.10 9.33 -2.30
N TYR A 79 6.16 8.48 -1.88
CA TYR A 79 4.74 8.85 -1.83
C TYR A 79 4.50 10.03 -0.88
N SER A 80 5.06 9.99 0.33
CA SER A 80 4.92 11.07 1.32
C SER A 80 5.59 12.37 0.86
N GLN A 81 6.77 12.29 0.25
CA GLN A 81 7.45 13.45 -0.34
C GLN A 81 6.64 14.07 -1.48
N THR A 82 6.07 13.24 -2.35
CA THR A 82 5.28 13.71 -3.50
C THR A 82 3.96 14.33 -3.06
N LEU A 83 3.32 13.77 -2.04
CA LEU A 83 2.10 14.34 -1.45
C LEU A 83 2.30 15.75 -0.90
N GLU A 84 3.44 16.00 -0.25
CA GLU A 84 3.79 17.33 0.26
C GLU A 84 3.92 18.34 -0.90
N ARG A 85 4.63 17.94 -1.97
CA ARG A 85 4.84 18.76 -3.16
C ARG A 85 3.57 18.98 -3.99
N ALA A 86 2.65 18.02 -4.00
CA ALA A 86 1.43 18.08 -4.78
C ALA A 86 0.48 19.21 -4.34
N GLY A 87 0.62 19.73 -3.10
CA GLY A 87 -0.20 20.83 -2.62
C GLY A 87 -1.69 20.54 -2.77
N ASN A 88 -2.41 21.33 -3.57
CA ASN A 88 -3.85 21.15 -3.83
C ASN A 88 -4.19 19.94 -4.71
N GLN A 89 -3.22 19.36 -5.41
CA GLN A 89 -3.40 18.19 -6.27
C GLN A 89 -3.19 16.85 -5.55
N SER A 90 -3.02 16.87 -4.21
CA SER A 90 -2.79 15.66 -3.42
C SER A 90 -3.90 14.61 -3.62
N GLY A 91 -5.15 15.03 -3.79
CA GLY A 91 -6.27 14.11 -4.06
C GLY A 91 -6.11 13.35 -5.37
N ALA A 92 -5.78 14.05 -6.46
CA ALA A 92 -5.53 13.44 -7.77
C ALA A 92 -4.37 12.44 -7.70
N PHE A 93 -3.26 12.82 -7.04
CA PHE A 93 -2.11 11.93 -6.85
C PHE A 93 -2.47 10.64 -6.09
N ILE A 94 -3.23 10.73 -4.99
CA ILE A 94 -3.68 9.56 -4.22
C ILE A 94 -4.50 8.61 -5.10
N VAL A 95 -5.42 9.15 -5.90
CA VAL A 95 -6.25 8.31 -6.77
C VAL A 95 -5.40 7.66 -7.86
N THR A 96 -4.52 8.41 -8.51
CA THR A 96 -3.57 7.87 -9.51
C THR A 96 -2.77 6.71 -8.94
N VAL A 97 -2.19 6.86 -7.74
CA VAL A 97 -1.46 5.78 -7.06
C VAL A 97 -2.36 4.56 -6.81
N SER A 98 -3.58 4.79 -6.32
CA SER A 98 -4.53 3.71 -6.03
C SER A 98 -4.91 2.90 -7.28
N VAL A 99 -5.11 3.57 -8.40
CA VAL A 99 -5.45 2.90 -9.65
C VAL A 99 -4.23 2.17 -10.24
N VAL A 100 -3.03 2.74 -10.14
CA VAL A 100 -1.78 2.04 -10.49
C VAL A 100 -1.59 0.78 -9.64
N MET A 101 -1.93 0.80 -8.34
CA MET A 101 -1.90 -0.41 -7.50
C MET A 101 -2.84 -1.50 -8.01
N VAL A 102 -4.06 -1.13 -8.44
CA VAL A 102 -5.02 -2.07 -9.06
C VAL A 102 -4.44 -2.70 -10.33
N MET A 103 -3.65 -1.94 -11.10
CA MET A 103 -2.99 -2.46 -12.29
C MET A 103 -1.81 -3.38 -11.98
N VAL A 104 -0.96 -2.99 -11.03
CA VAL A 104 0.29 -3.69 -10.72
C VAL A 104 0.04 -4.98 -9.96
N ALA A 105 -0.99 -5.05 -9.11
CA ALA A 105 -1.30 -6.24 -8.30
C ALA A 105 -1.46 -7.55 -9.12
N PRO A 106 -2.32 -7.63 -10.15
CA PRO A 106 -2.46 -8.85 -10.95
C PRO A 106 -1.23 -9.15 -11.80
N LEU A 107 -0.45 -8.13 -12.22
CA LEU A 107 0.81 -8.34 -12.92
C LEU A 107 1.84 -8.99 -12.01
N LEU A 108 1.99 -8.50 -10.77
CA LEU A 108 2.87 -9.12 -9.79
C LEU A 108 2.40 -10.54 -9.43
N ALA A 109 1.09 -10.76 -9.29
CA ALA A 109 0.54 -12.10 -9.07
C ALA A 109 0.87 -13.05 -10.24
N TYR A 110 0.76 -12.59 -11.48
CA TYR A 110 1.16 -13.35 -12.66
C TYR A 110 2.66 -13.69 -12.65
N PHE A 111 3.53 -12.70 -12.41
CA PHE A 111 4.98 -12.91 -12.46
C PHE A 111 5.53 -13.71 -11.27
N VAL A 112 4.96 -13.55 -10.08
CA VAL A 112 5.48 -14.18 -8.85
C VAL A 112 4.79 -15.52 -8.57
N ASN A 113 3.47 -15.60 -8.76
CA ASN A 113 2.68 -16.79 -8.43
C ASN A 113 2.29 -17.62 -9.66
N GLY A 114 2.50 -17.11 -10.89
CA GLY A 114 2.03 -17.76 -12.11
C GLY A 114 0.51 -17.67 -12.32
N GLU A 115 -0.17 -16.76 -11.63
CA GLU A 115 -1.63 -16.60 -11.72
C GLU A 115 -2.06 -16.09 -13.10
N VAL A 116 -2.94 -16.81 -13.80
CA VAL A 116 -3.41 -16.41 -15.13
C VAL A 116 -4.52 -15.37 -15.03
N ILE A 117 -4.32 -14.23 -15.70
CA ILE A 117 -5.29 -13.14 -15.76
C ILE A 117 -6.45 -13.53 -16.68
N ASN A 118 -7.67 -13.55 -16.15
CA ASN A 118 -8.86 -13.84 -16.95
C ASN A 118 -9.41 -12.60 -17.67
N LEU A 119 -10.38 -12.82 -18.57
CA LEU A 119 -10.96 -11.74 -19.38
C LEU A 119 -11.63 -10.64 -18.52
N LYS A 120 -12.25 -11.00 -17.40
CA LYS A 120 -12.89 -10.03 -16.48
C LYS A 120 -11.85 -9.13 -15.80
N GLN A 121 -10.73 -9.71 -15.35
CA GLN A 121 -9.62 -8.97 -14.78
C GLN A 121 -8.95 -8.07 -15.82
N THR A 122 -8.81 -8.54 -17.06
CA THR A 122 -8.27 -7.76 -18.17
C THR A 122 -9.16 -6.54 -18.47
N ALA A 123 -10.49 -6.72 -18.53
CA ALA A 123 -11.41 -5.59 -18.67
C ALA A 123 -11.30 -4.60 -17.50
N GLY A 124 -11.16 -5.10 -16.27
CA GLY A 124 -10.90 -4.28 -15.09
C GLY A 124 -9.61 -3.45 -15.19
N LEU A 125 -8.54 -4.04 -15.72
CA LEU A 125 -7.27 -3.34 -15.99
C LEU A 125 -7.43 -2.21 -16.99
N VAL A 126 -8.15 -2.44 -18.09
CA VAL A 126 -8.43 -1.40 -19.09
C VAL A 126 -9.23 -0.24 -18.47
N CYS A 127 -10.25 -0.54 -17.68
CA CYS A 127 -11.01 0.48 -16.96
C CYS A 127 -10.13 1.27 -15.97
N ALA A 128 -9.22 0.59 -15.27
CA ALA A 128 -8.26 1.23 -14.37
C ALA A 128 -7.33 2.19 -15.15
N ILE A 129 -6.75 1.76 -16.28
CA ILE A 129 -5.91 2.63 -17.13
C ILE A 129 -6.67 3.90 -17.53
N SER A 130 -7.90 3.76 -18.01
CA SER A 130 -8.75 4.90 -18.38
C SER A 130 -9.03 5.83 -17.20
N ALA A 131 -9.25 5.27 -16.01
CA ALA A 131 -9.45 6.06 -14.79
C ALA A 131 -8.19 6.83 -14.39
N VAL A 132 -6.98 6.25 -14.52
CA VAL A 132 -5.72 7.00 -14.33
C VAL A 132 -5.68 8.19 -15.26
N TYR A 133 -5.84 7.96 -16.57
CA TYR A 133 -5.72 8.99 -17.59
C TYR A 133 -6.68 10.17 -17.38
N LEU A 134 -7.89 9.91 -16.89
CA LEU A 134 -8.88 10.97 -16.62
C LEU A 134 -8.62 11.75 -15.31
N LEU A 135 -7.81 11.20 -14.40
CA LEU A 135 -7.57 11.76 -13.07
C LEU A 135 -6.16 12.31 -12.88
N SER A 136 -5.22 11.94 -13.75
CA SER A 136 -3.87 12.48 -13.88
C SER A 136 -3.84 13.75 -14.71
#